data_AF-A0A8D8Q5J1-F1
#
_entry.id   AF-A0A8D8Q5J1-F1
#
_cell.length_a   1.000
_cell.length_b   1.000
_cell.length_c   1.000
_cell.angle_alpha   90.00
_cell.angle_beta   90.00
_cell.angle_gamma   90.00
#
_symmetry.space_group_name_H-M   'P 1'
#
loop_
_entity.id
_entity.type
_entity.pdbx_description
1 polymer ?
#
loop_
_entity_poly.entity_id
_entity_poly.type
_entity_poly.pdbx_seq_one_letter_code
_entity_poly.pdbx_strand_id
1 'polypeptide(L)'
;GNALVGKDNVQVGIGNALVGKDNTLVGIGNALDGKGNTLVGKDNVLIGKADALVGRLDAVVGEDNALVGKDNALVGKDNALVGKDNVLVGKVITLVGKDNALVGIGNALVGKDNVVVGKDNALVGIGNALVGKDNALVGIGNALVGKDNVQVGIGNALVGKDNTLVGIGNALVGKGNTLVGKDNVLIGKADALVGRL
;
A
#
# COMPACT_ATOMS: atom_id res chain seq x y z
N GLY A 1 -23.87 -5.75 -25.61
CA GLY A 1 -23.61 -4.40 -26.15
C GLY A 1 -23.00 -3.55 -25.06
N ASN A 2 -22.54 -2.35 -25.39
CA ASN A 2 -22.12 -1.37 -24.39
C ASN A 2 -23.32 -0.55 -23.91
N ALA A 3 -23.29 -0.08 -22.66
CA ALA A 3 -24.22 0.87 -22.10
C ALA A 3 -23.49 2.18 -21.79
N LEU A 4 -24.09 3.31 -22.19
CA LEU A 4 -23.54 4.64 -22.02
C LEU A 4 -24.63 5.62 -21.57
N VAL A 5 -24.40 6.30 -20.44
CA VAL A 5 -25.24 7.38 -19.91
C VAL A 5 -24.35 8.56 -19.55
N GLY A 6 -24.65 9.74 -20.11
CA GLY A 6 -23.92 10.97 -19.85
C GLY A 6 -23.32 11.59 -21.10
N LYS A 7 -22.32 12.44 -20.95
CA LYS A 7 -21.79 13.29 -22.04
C LYS A 7 -20.27 13.29 -22.07
N ASP A 8 -19.71 13.65 -23.23
CA ASP A 8 -18.27 13.85 -23.42
C ASP A 8 -17.44 12.59 -23.10
N ASN A 9 -18.01 11.39 -23.34
CA ASN A 9 -17.38 10.12 -23.02
C ASN A 9 -16.87 9.42 -24.29
N VAL A 10 -15.75 8.71 -24.17
CA VAL A 10 -15.22 7.77 -25.17
C VAL A 10 -15.39 6.35 -24.64
N GLN A 11 -16.12 5.50 -25.37
CA GLN A 11 -16.32 4.09 -24.98
C GLN A 11 -16.01 3.15 -26.14
N VAL A 12 -15.02 2.27 -25.97
CA VAL A 12 -14.55 1.32 -26.98
C VAL A 12 -14.48 -0.09 -26.39
N GLY A 13 -14.95 -1.08 -27.14
CA GLY A 13 -14.89 -2.50 -26.76
C GLY A 13 -16.27 -3.13 -26.52
N ILE A 14 -16.36 -4.11 -25.62
CA ILE A 14 -17.52 -5.02 -25.53
C ILE A 14 -17.98 -5.18 -24.08
N GLY A 15 -19.29 -5.05 -23.85
CA GLY A 15 -19.90 -5.34 -22.56
C GLY A 15 -19.55 -4.32 -21.49
N ASN A 16 -19.17 -3.11 -21.89
CA ASN A 16 -18.83 -2.04 -20.96
C ASN A 16 -20.09 -1.28 -20.52
N ALA A 17 -20.13 -0.85 -19.26
CA ALA A 17 -21.14 0.04 -18.71
C ALA A 17 -20.46 1.35 -18.27
N LEU A 18 -20.96 2.49 -18.75
CA LEU A 18 -20.39 3.80 -18.49
C LEU A 18 -21.48 4.81 -18.10
N VAL A 19 -21.33 5.41 -16.92
CA VAL A 19 -22.16 6.52 -16.43
C VAL A 19 -21.24 7.71 -16.10
N GLY A 20 -21.56 8.90 -16.60
CA GLY A 20 -20.92 10.14 -16.14
C GLY A 20 -20.39 11.03 -17.26
N LYS A 21 -19.29 11.76 -16.99
CA LYS A 21 -18.80 12.85 -17.85
C LYS A 21 -17.29 12.78 -18.10
N ASP A 22 -16.84 13.12 -19.30
CA ASP A 22 -15.41 13.31 -19.61
C ASP A 22 -14.57 12.03 -19.38
N ASN A 23 -15.15 10.84 -19.53
CA ASN A 23 -14.45 9.57 -19.27
C ASN A 23 -13.96 8.91 -20.56
N THR A 24 -12.85 8.19 -20.46
CA THR A 24 -12.35 7.25 -21.48
C THR A 24 -12.42 5.82 -20.95
N LEU A 25 -13.16 4.96 -21.64
CA LEU A 25 -13.35 3.55 -21.28
C LEU A 25 -13.02 2.63 -22.45
N VAL A 26 -11.99 1.81 -22.32
CA VAL A 26 -11.52 0.88 -23.36
C VAL A 26 -11.39 -0.53 -22.80
N GLY A 27 -12.07 -1.50 -23.42
CA GLY A 27 -11.84 -2.92 -23.14
C GLY A 27 -13.10 -3.75 -23.01
N ILE A 28 -13.11 -4.72 -22.08
CA ILE A 28 -14.16 -5.75 -22.03
C ILE A 28 -14.73 -5.85 -20.61
N GLY A 29 -16.05 -5.81 -20.49
CA GLY A 29 -16.73 -6.10 -19.21
C GLY A 29 -16.47 -5.09 -18.10
N ASN A 30 -16.04 -3.87 -18.43
CA ASN A 30 -15.73 -2.86 -17.43
C ASN A 30 -16.98 -2.06 -17.02
N ALA A 31 -17.06 -1.67 -15.75
CA ALA A 31 -18.06 -0.75 -15.23
C ALA A 31 -17.38 0.54 -14.73
N LEU A 32 -17.86 1.68 -15.20
CA LEU A 32 -17.35 2.99 -14.80
C LEU A 32 -18.47 3.96 -14.46
N ASP A 33 -18.38 4.57 -13.28
CA ASP A 33 -19.24 5.67 -12.85
C ASP A 33 -18.37 6.84 -12.38
N GLY A 34 -18.53 8.01 -13.00
CA GLY A 34 -17.91 9.23 -12.47
C GLY A 34 -17.45 10.23 -13.51
N LYS A 35 -16.36 10.95 -13.21
CA LYS A 35 -15.93 12.09 -14.01
C LYS A 35 -14.44 12.15 -14.28
N GLY A 36 -14.06 12.33 -15.54
CA GLY A 36 -12.66 12.58 -15.92
C GLY A 36 -11.77 11.36 -15.76
N ASN A 37 -12.33 10.15 -15.76
CA ASN A 37 -11.60 8.92 -15.52
C ASN A 37 -11.07 8.31 -16.83
N THR A 38 -9.94 7.62 -16.75
CA THR A 38 -9.43 6.74 -17.80
C THR A 38 -9.40 5.30 -17.30
N LEU A 39 -10.14 4.42 -17.95
CA LEU A 39 -10.18 2.99 -17.63
C LEU A 39 -9.88 2.15 -18.87
N VAL A 40 -8.80 1.37 -18.79
CA VAL A 40 -8.38 0.43 -19.84
C VAL A 40 -8.24 -0.96 -19.25
N GLY A 41 -8.87 -1.97 -19.85
CA GLY A 41 -8.62 -3.36 -19.47
C GLY A 41 -9.86 -4.24 -19.45
N LYS A 42 -9.92 -5.17 -18.49
CA LYS A 42 -10.96 -6.20 -18.46
C LYS A 42 -11.57 -6.41 -17.09
N ASP A 43 -12.88 -6.48 -17.03
CA ASP A 43 -13.65 -6.82 -15.82
C ASP A 43 -13.32 -5.91 -14.62
N ASN A 44 -13.02 -4.64 -14.88
CA ASN A 44 -12.71 -3.65 -13.84
C ASN A 44 -13.94 -2.86 -13.41
N VAL A 45 -13.96 -2.39 -12.17
CA VAL A 45 -14.97 -1.47 -11.63
C VAL A 45 -14.30 -0.19 -11.15
N LEU A 46 -14.73 0.96 -11.64
CA LEU A 46 -14.22 2.26 -11.22
C LEU A 46 -15.37 3.22 -10.88
N ILE A 47 -15.42 3.70 -9.63
CA ILE A 47 -16.36 4.72 -9.17
C ILE A 47 -15.54 5.90 -8.63
N GLY A 48 -15.47 7.00 -9.37
CA GLY A 48 -14.56 8.05 -8.93
C GLY A 48 -14.37 9.24 -9.84
N LYS A 49 -13.32 9.99 -9.60
CA LYS A 49 -13.02 11.21 -10.35
C LYS A 49 -11.53 11.35 -10.60
N ALA A 50 -11.18 11.68 -11.84
CA ALA A 50 -9.80 11.87 -12.26
C ALA A 50 -8.89 10.67 -11.97
N ASP A 51 -9.46 9.46 -11.94
CA ASP A 51 -8.71 8.22 -11.75
C ASP A 51 -8.19 7.67 -13.10
N ALA A 52 -7.01 7.05 -13.07
CA ALA A 52 -6.41 6.33 -14.19
C ALA A 52 -6.20 4.86 -13.81
N LEU A 53 -6.92 3.94 -14.44
CA LEU A 53 -6.88 2.52 -14.16
C LEU A 53 -6.55 1.72 -15.43
N VAL A 54 -5.48 0.93 -15.38
CA VAL A 54 -5.08 -0.02 -16.43
C VAL A 54 -4.90 -1.40 -15.81
N GLY A 55 -5.80 -2.35 -16.10
CA GLY A 55 -5.67 -3.64 -15.43
C GLY A 55 -6.77 -4.66 -15.67
N ARG A 56 -6.90 -5.60 -14.74
CA ARG A 56 -7.90 -6.67 -14.83
C ARG A 56 -8.42 -7.07 -13.46
N LEU A 57 -9.74 -7.16 -13.33
CA LEU A 57 -10.41 -7.49 -12.05
C LEU A 57 -10.02 -6.52 -10.93
N ASP A 58 -9.73 -5.27 -11.27
CA ASP A 58 -9.46 -4.23 -10.29
C ASP A 58 -10.75 -3.49 -9.92
N ALA A 59 -10.89 -3.16 -8.63
CA ALA A 59 -12.00 -2.37 -8.10
C ALA A 59 -11.46 -1.09 -7.44
N VAL A 60 -11.85 0.07 -7.94
CA VAL A 60 -11.38 1.37 -7.46
C VAL A 60 -12.57 2.26 -7.10
N VAL A 61 -12.52 2.84 -5.90
CA VAL A 61 -13.45 3.89 -5.46
C VAL A 61 -12.65 5.08 -4.95
N GLY A 62 -12.71 6.24 -5.61
CA GLY A 62 -11.83 7.32 -5.20
C GLY A 62 -11.76 8.57 -6.05
N GLU A 63 -10.70 9.34 -5.81
CA GLU A 63 -10.35 10.51 -6.59
C GLU A 63 -8.83 10.58 -6.79
N ASP A 64 -8.38 10.98 -7.99
CA ASP A 64 -6.97 11.21 -8.30
C ASP A 64 -6.06 9.99 -8.08
N ASN A 65 -6.56 8.76 -8.26
CA ASN A 65 -5.75 7.54 -8.12
C ASN A 65 -5.19 7.06 -9.47
N ALA A 66 -4.00 6.48 -9.43
CA ALA A 66 -3.39 5.77 -10.55
C ALA A 66 -3.16 4.30 -10.19
N LEU A 67 -3.74 3.38 -10.96
CA LEU A 67 -3.61 1.94 -10.74
C LEU A 67 -3.19 1.23 -12.03
N VAL A 68 -2.14 0.41 -11.94
CA VAL A 68 -1.76 -0.56 -12.97
C VAL A 68 -1.64 -1.94 -12.35
N GLY A 69 -2.48 -2.89 -12.75
CA GLY A 69 -2.46 -4.17 -12.04
C GLY A 69 -3.48 -5.21 -12.41
N LYS A 70 -3.66 -6.12 -11.47
CA LYS A 70 -4.67 -7.17 -11.54
C LYS A 70 -5.15 -7.57 -10.14
N ASP A 71 -6.44 -7.84 -9.99
CA ASP A 71 -7.06 -8.30 -8.74
C ASP A 71 -6.82 -7.35 -7.55
N ASN A 72 -6.72 -6.03 -7.77
CA ASN A 72 -6.53 -5.06 -6.68
C ASN A 72 -7.85 -4.42 -6.25
N ALA A 73 -7.94 -4.07 -4.97
CA ALA A 73 -9.02 -3.25 -4.41
C ALA A 73 -8.44 -1.96 -3.81
N LEU A 74 -8.93 -0.80 -4.27
CA LEU A 74 -8.46 0.50 -3.81
C LEU A 74 -9.63 1.40 -3.45
N VAL A 75 -9.61 1.94 -2.23
CA VAL A 75 -10.52 3.00 -1.78
C VAL A 75 -9.72 4.18 -1.28
N GLY A 76 -9.78 5.34 -1.94
CA GLY A 76 -8.94 6.43 -1.49
C GLY A 76 -8.76 7.61 -2.42
N LYS A 77 -7.77 8.46 -2.06
CA LYS A 77 -7.42 9.65 -2.82
C LYS A 77 -5.91 9.77 -3.01
N ASP A 78 -5.47 10.23 -4.18
CA ASP A 78 -4.06 10.52 -4.46
C ASP A 78 -3.15 9.29 -4.30
N ASN A 79 -3.63 8.09 -4.60
CA ASN A 79 -2.84 6.86 -4.46
C ASN A 79 -2.26 6.40 -5.80
N ALA A 80 -1.04 5.86 -5.76
CA ALA A 80 -0.37 5.20 -6.88
C ALA A 80 -0.12 3.73 -6.55
N LEU A 81 -0.66 2.82 -7.36
CA LEU A 81 -0.57 1.38 -7.17
C LEU A 81 -0.09 0.68 -8.45
N VAL A 82 0.99 -0.09 -8.34
CA VAL A 82 1.41 -1.05 -9.35
C VAL A 82 1.52 -2.44 -8.72
N GLY A 83 0.69 -3.38 -9.14
CA GLY A 83 0.73 -4.68 -8.46
C GLY A 83 -0.41 -5.65 -8.73
N LYS A 84 -0.41 -6.70 -7.91
CA LYS A 84 -1.43 -7.76 -7.96
C LYS A 84 -1.92 -8.13 -6.57
N ASP A 85 -3.21 -8.41 -6.42
CA ASP A 85 -3.79 -8.91 -5.18
C ASP A 85 -3.62 -7.95 -3.98
N ASN A 86 -3.56 -6.63 -4.20
CA ASN A 86 -3.39 -5.66 -3.10
C ASN A 86 -4.72 -5.04 -2.66
N VAL A 87 -4.82 -4.71 -1.37
CA VAL A 87 -5.96 -4.01 -0.77
C VAL A 87 -5.48 -2.71 -0.12
N LEU A 88 -5.97 -1.57 -0.61
CA LEU A 88 -5.57 -0.24 -0.14
C LEU A 88 -6.79 0.55 0.32
N VAL A 89 -6.71 1.14 1.51
CA VAL A 89 -7.67 2.14 1.99
C VAL A 89 -6.92 3.35 2.54
N GLY A 90 -6.98 4.48 1.86
CA GLY A 90 -6.21 5.63 2.35
C GLY A 90 -5.96 6.76 1.38
N LYS A 91 -4.98 7.59 1.74
CA LYS A 91 -4.58 8.75 0.93
C LYS A 91 -3.08 8.85 0.78
N VAL A 92 -2.61 9.33 -0.38
CA VAL A 92 -1.18 9.57 -0.62
C VAL A 92 -0.35 8.29 -0.39
N ILE A 93 -0.87 7.15 -0.85
CA ILE A 93 -0.16 5.87 -0.77
C ILE A 93 0.58 5.62 -2.08
N THR A 94 1.84 5.19 -1.98
CA THR A 94 2.57 4.61 -3.12
C THR A 94 2.85 3.14 -2.83
N LEU A 95 2.35 2.24 -3.67
CA LEU A 95 2.58 0.79 -3.54
C LEU A 95 3.08 0.19 -4.85
N VAL A 96 4.19 -0.55 -4.76
CA VAL A 96 4.62 -1.52 -5.78
C VAL A 96 4.72 -2.91 -5.15
N GLY A 97 3.87 -3.84 -5.54
CA GLY A 97 3.90 -5.13 -4.85
C GLY A 97 2.79 -6.12 -5.14
N LYS A 98 2.82 -7.21 -4.36
CA LYS A 98 1.83 -8.29 -4.44
C LYS A 98 1.33 -8.69 -3.05
N ASP A 99 0.05 -9.00 -2.93
CA ASP A 99 -0.54 -9.55 -1.70
C ASP A 99 -0.40 -8.61 -0.48
N ASN A 100 -0.35 -7.30 -0.67
CA ASN A 100 -0.23 -6.36 0.46
C ASN A 100 -1.58 -5.79 0.89
N ALA A 101 -1.72 -5.55 2.20
CA ALA A 101 -2.86 -4.84 2.79
C ALA A 101 -2.38 -3.56 3.46
N LEU A 102 -2.94 -2.41 3.06
CA LEU A 102 -2.48 -1.12 3.55
C LEU A 102 -3.64 -0.18 3.90
N VAL A 103 -3.61 0.36 5.12
CA VAL A 103 -4.58 1.36 5.59
C VAL A 103 -3.86 2.58 6.13
N GLY A 104 -4.15 3.77 5.59
CA GLY A 104 -3.71 5.02 6.20
C GLY A 104 -3.28 6.12 5.24
N ILE A 105 -2.27 6.90 5.62
CA ILE A 105 -1.94 8.16 4.92
C ILE A 105 -0.44 8.30 4.70
N GLY A 106 -0.01 8.65 3.49
CA GLY A 106 1.39 9.01 3.24
C GLY A 106 2.36 7.82 3.34
N ASN A 107 1.87 6.59 3.15
CA ASN A 107 2.72 5.39 3.25
C ASN A 107 3.34 5.05 1.88
N ALA A 108 4.60 4.62 1.90
CA ALA A 108 5.31 4.10 0.74
C ALA A 108 5.71 2.63 0.99
N LEU A 109 5.32 1.73 0.10
CA LEU A 109 5.53 0.30 0.26
C LEU A 109 6.05 -0.33 -1.04
N VAL A 110 7.11 -1.13 -0.93
CA VAL A 110 7.60 -2.01 -1.99
C VAL A 110 7.75 -3.42 -1.44
N GLY A 111 7.02 -4.39 -1.99
CA GLY A 111 7.22 -5.78 -1.60
C GLY A 111 6.02 -6.69 -1.65
N LYS A 112 6.06 -7.75 -0.85
CA LYS A 112 5.10 -8.86 -0.88
C LYS A 112 4.58 -9.22 0.50
N ASP A 113 3.30 -9.57 0.61
CA ASP A 113 2.69 -10.11 1.83
C ASP A 113 2.83 -9.18 3.06
N ASN A 114 2.89 -7.85 2.86
CA ASN A 114 3.02 -6.91 3.97
C ASN A 114 1.66 -6.37 4.43
N VAL A 115 1.55 -6.11 5.73
CA VAL A 115 0.40 -5.44 6.36
C VAL A 115 0.87 -4.14 6.99
N VAL A 116 0.30 -3.01 6.56
CA VAL A 116 0.67 -1.68 7.06
C VAL A 116 -0.56 -0.91 7.50
N VAL A 117 -0.56 -0.41 8.74
CA VAL A 117 -1.58 0.49 9.27
C VAL A 117 -0.93 1.73 9.88
N GLY A 118 -1.27 2.91 9.36
CA GLY A 118 -0.88 4.17 9.98
C GLY A 118 -0.40 5.21 8.99
N LYS A 119 0.56 6.05 9.40
CA LYS A 119 0.85 7.30 8.70
C LYS A 119 2.35 7.51 8.46
N ASP A 120 2.71 8.01 7.28
CA ASP A 120 4.08 8.43 6.95
C ASP A 120 5.10 7.28 7.12
N ASN A 121 4.72 6.02 6.85
CA ASN A 121 5.63 4.87 6.98
C ASN A 121 6.25 4.48 5.63
N ALA A 122 7.51 4.05 5.66
CA ALA A 122 8.23 3.49 4.52
C ALA A 122 8.57 2.01 4.78
N LEU A 123 8.24 1.13 3.85
CA LEU A 123 8.49 -0.30 3.99
C LEU A 123 9.02 -0.92 2.69
N VAL A 124 10.14 -1.65 2.79
CA VAL A 124 10.67 -2.48 1.71
C VAL A 124 10.87 -3.91 2.22
N GLY A 125 10.12 -4.89 1.73
CA GLY A 125 10.28 -6.23 2.27
C GLY A 125 9.19 -7.26 1.99
N ILE A 126 9.30 -8.39 2.69
CA ILE A 126 8.40 -9.53 2.54
C ILE A 126 7.84 -9.93 3.91
N GLY A 127 6.52 -10.09 4.00
CA GLY A 127 5.89 -10.67 5.18
C GLY A 127 6.02 -9.81 6.45
N ASN A 128 6.11 -8.49 6.33
CA ASN A 128 6.24 -7.60 7.49
C ASN A 128 4.87 -7.08 7.95
N ALA A 129 4.75 -6.86 9.26
CA ALA A 129 3.61 -6.19 9.88
C ALA A 129 4.07 -4.86 10.52
N LEU A 130 3.47 -3.74 10.10
CA LEU A 130 3.80 -2.41 10.58
C LEU A 130 2.54 -1.67 11.04
N VAL A 131 2.52 -1.23 12.30
CA VAL A 131 1.48 -0.35 12.83
C VAL A 131 2.12 0.88 13.45
N GLY A 132 1.88 2.07 12.90
CA GLY A 132 2.52 3.25 13.48
C GLY A 132 2.60 4.49 12.63
N LYS A 133 3.48 5.40 13.07
CA LYS A 133 3.71 6.68 12.40
C LYS A 133 5.21 6.95 12.21
N ASP A 134 5.61 7.47 11.06
CA ASP A 134 7.00 7.91 10.81
C ASP A 134 8.02 6.76 10.95
N ASN A 135 7.66 5.52 10.61
CA ASN A 135 8.58 4.38 10.72
C ASN A 135 9.21 3.99 9.37
N ALA A 136 10.45 3.51 9.40
CA ALA A 136 11.14 2.91 8.27
C ALA A 136 11.46 1.44 8.56
N LEU A 137 11.01 0.53 7.69
CA LEU A 137 11.21 -0.90 7.85
C LEU A 137 11.78 -1.52 6.57
N VAL A 138 12.90 -2.24 6.69
CA VAL A 138 13.49 -3.03 5.59
C VAL A 138 13.73 -4.47 6.04
N GLY A 139 13.17 -5.44 5.32
CA GLY A 139 13.55 -6.85 5.49
C GLY A 139 12.41 -7.84 5.45
N ILE A 140 12.53 -8.94 6.21
CA ILE A 140 11.66 -10.11 6.06
C ILE A 140 11.09 -10.54 7.41
N GLY A 141 9.77 -10.71 7.49
CA GLY A 141 9.14 -11.27 8.68
C GLY A 141 9.28 -10.41 9.94
N ASN A 142 9.41 -9.09 9.81
CA ASN A 142 9.52 -8.19 10.95
C ASN A 142 8.14 -7.72 11.42
N ALA A 143 8.02 -7.45 12.72
CA ALA A 143 6.90 -6.79 13.34
C ALA A 143 7.34 -5.46 13.97
N LEU A 144 6.65 -4.38 13.64
CA LEU A 144 6.91 -3.03 14.15
C LEU A 144 5.61 -2.38 14.65
N VAL A 145 5.59 -1.97 15.91
CA VAL A 145 4.52 -1.12 16.47
C VAL A 145 5.13 0.12 17.11
N GLY A 146 4.85 1.31 16.58
CA GLY A 146 5.43 2.50 17.20
C GLY A 146 5.49 3.77 16.38
N LYS A 147 6.35 4.69 16.82
CA LYS A 147 6.57 5.97 16.16
C LYS A 147 8.06 6.27 16.00
N ASP A 148 8.47 6.84 14.88
CA ASP A 148 9.84 7.32 14.67
C ASP A 148 10.89 6.18 14.80
N ASN A 149 10.57 4.94 14.40
CA ASN A 149 11.50 3.81 14.50
C ASN A 149 12.12 3.42 13.15
N VAL A 150 13.34 2.89 13.21
CA VAL A 150 14.05 2.26 12.09
C VAL A 150 14.29 0.79 12.41
N GLN A 151 13.83 -0.10 11.54
CA GLN A 151 14.01 -1.55 11.70
C GLN A 151 14.55 -2.19 10.43
N VAL A 152 15.69 -2.88 10.53
CA VAL A 152 16.33 -3.56 9.40
C VAL A 152 16.67 -5.01 9.76
N GLY A 153 16.24 -5.96 8.94
CA GLY A 153 16.70 -7.35 9.03
C GLY A 153 15.60 -8.40 8.99
N ILE A 154 15.75 -9.49 9.72
CA ILE A 154 14.90 -10.68 9.58
C ILE A 154 14.33 -11.11 10.93
N GLY A 155 13.01 -11.31 10.99
CA GLY A 155 12.36 -11.90 12.17
C GLY A 155 12.47 -11.05 13.43
N ASN A 156 12.60 -9.73 13.29
CA ASN A 156 12.73 -8.83 14.44
C ASN A 156 11.36 -8.35 14.92
N ALA A 157 11.25 -8.07 16.22
CA ALA A 157 10.08 -7.44 16.84
C ALA A 157 10.46 -6.13 17.52
N LEU A 158 9.79 -5.04 17.16
CA LEU A 158 10.02 -3.71 17.75
C LEU A 158 8.72 -3.10 18.24
N VAL A 159 8.68 -2.68 19.50
CA VAL A 159 7.60 -1.87 20.06
C VAL A 159 8.17 -0.62 20.73
N GLY A 160 7.82 0.58 20.25
CA GLY A 160 8.29 1.78 20.94
C GLY A 160 8.37 3.06 20.12
N LYS A 161 9.23 3.97 20.60
CA LYS A 161 9.44 5.28 19.98
C LYS A 161 10.93 5.60 19.82
N ASP A 162 11.32 6.21 18.71
CA ASP A 162 12.68 6.70 18.51
C ASP A 162 13.75 5.59 18.60
N ASN A 163 13.44 4.36 18.19
CA ASN A 163 14.38 3.23 18.29
C ASN A 163 15.00 2.85 16.93
N THR A 164 16.21 2.30 17.00
CA THR A 164 16.88 1.65 15.86
C THR A 164 17.13 0.18 16.19
N LEU A 165 16.65 -0.74 15.35
CA LEU A 165 16.90 -2.17 15.49
C LEU A 165 17.45 -2.74 14.18
N VAL A 166 18.62 -3.37 14.25
CA VAL A 166 19.26 -4.01 13.09
C VAL A 166 19.67 -5.46 13.43
N GLY A 167 19.28 -6.41 12.60
CA GLY A 167 19.83 -7.78 12.66
C GLY A 167 18.80 -8.89 12.54
N ILE A 168 18.96 -9.98 13.28
CA ILE A 168 18.14 -11.19 13.11
C ILE A 168 17.58 -11.65 14.44
N GLY A 169 16.27 -11.90 14.51
CA GLY A 169 15.64 -12.50 15.69
C GLY A 169 15.70 -11.64 16.95
N ASN A 170 15.89 -10.33 16.83
CA ASN A 170 15.95 -9.43 17.98
C ASN A 170 14.55 -8.97 18.42
N ALA A 171 14.41 -8.71 19.72
CA ALA A 171 13.24 -8.06 20.30
C ALA A 171 13.63 -6.77 21.04
N LEU A 172 12.97 -5.65 20.73
CA LEU A 172 13.17 -4.37 21.40
C LEU A 172 11.85 -3.78 21.86
N VAL A 173 11.79 -3.39 23.14
CA VAL A 173 10.69 -2.60 23.69
C VAL A 173 11.25 -1.37 24.39
N GLY A 174 10.87 -0.16 23.97
CA GLY A 174 11.35 1.03 24.67
C GLY A 174 11.35 2.34 23.91
N LYS A 175 12.17 3.27 24.39
CA LYS A 175 12.31 4.59 23.79
C LYS A 175 13.76 5.02 23.64
N GLY A 176 14.16 5.44 22.45
CA GLY A 176 15.50 5.99 22.21
C GLY A 176 16.61 4.93 22.22
N ASN A 177 16.28 3.66 21.95
CA ASN A 177 17.22 2.56 22.05
C ASN A 177 17.86 2.22 20.70
N THR A 178 19.09 1.69 20.74
CA THR A 178 19.76 1.07 19.60
C THR A 178 20.08 -0.39 19.91
N LEU A 179 19.60 -1.32 19.08
CA LEU A 179 19.90 -2.74 19.20
C LEU A 179 20.43 -3.30 17.88
N VAL A 180 21.64 -3.85 17.91
CA VAL A 180 22.28 -4.48 16.75
C VAL A 180 22.75 -5.88 17.10
N GLY A 181 22.49 -6.86 16.22
CA GLY A 181 23.05 -8.22 16.33
C GLY A 181 22.02 -9.32 16.10
N LYS A 182 22.23 -10.47 16.71
CA LYS A 182 21.37 -11.64 16.58
C LYS A 182 20.84 -12.14 17.92
N ASP A 183 19.56 -12.51 17.95
CA ASP A 183 18.86 -13.15 19.08
C ASP A 183 18.97 -12.38 20.40
N ASN A 184 18.95 -11.04 20.33
CA ASN A 184 19.03 -10.17 21.51
C ASN A 184 17.67 -9.67 21.96
N VAL A 185 17.56 -9.38 23.26
CA VAL A 185 16.38 -8.73 23.86
C VAL A 185 16.82 -7.47 24.58
N LEU A 186 16.20 -6.33 24.27
CA LEU A 186 16.42 -5.07 24.96
C LEU A 186 15.09 -4.45 25.40
N ILE A 187 14.95 -4.19 26.70
CA ILE A 187 13.82 -3.47 27.27
C ILE A 187 14.38 -2.30 28.07
N GLY A 188 14.06 -1.07 27.67
CA GLY A 188 14.63 0.09 28.35
C GLY A 188 14.43 1.43 27.67
N LYS A 189 15.24 2.41 28.05
CA LYS A 189 15.13 3.79 27.58
C LYS A 189 16.52 4.42 27.46
N ALA A 190 16.83 4.91 26.27
CA ALA A 190 18.12 5.49 25.91
C ALA A 190 19.29 4.49 26.07
N ASP A 191 19.05 3.22 25.77
CA ASP A 191 20.03 2.14 25.86
C ASP A 191 20.65 1.80 24.50
N ALA A 192 21.89 1.31 24.52
CA ALA A 192 22.56 0.76 23.35
C ALA A 192 23.09 -0.65 23.66
N LEU A 193 22.68 -1.63 22.85
CA LEU A 193 23.16 -3.01 22.93
C LEU A 193 23.67 -3.46 21.56
N VAL A 194 24.93 -3.86 21.51
CA VAL A 194 25.55 -4.50 20.33
C VAL A 194 25.86 -5.94 20.70
N GLY A 195 25.01 -6.84 20.23
CA GLY A 195 25.15 -8.28 20.40
C GLY A 195 26.05 -8.90 19.34
N ARG A 196 26.13 -10.23 19.36
CA ARG A 196 26.88 -11.01 18.37
C ARG A 196 26.23 -10.88 16.98
N LEU A 197 27.06 -10.84 15.93
CA LEU A 197 26.64 -10.81 14.53
C LEU A 197 26.36 -12.24 14.01
#